data_AF-A0A0U0WEH7-F1
#
_entry.id   AF-A0A0U0WEH7-F1
#
_cell.length_a   1.000
_cell.length_b   1.000
_cell.length_c   1.000
_cell.angle_alpha   90.00
_cell.angle_beta   90.00
_cell.angle_gamma   90.00
#
_symmetry.space_group_name_H-M   'P 1'
#
loop_
_entity.id
_entity.type
_entity.pdbx_description
1 polymer ?
#
loop_
_entity_poly.entity_id
_entity_poly.type
_entity_poly.pdbx_seq_one_letter_code
_entity_poly.pdbx_strand_id
1 'polypeptide(L)'
;MPDNELDSPKSQGESSGADGHVDSPGTALTTAAHDGGKLQPSNDARNGHQAADYRAELQIAENVVNPEAWAGGLEDKRAIAPRLRVGRDKWFNLLWLIPVGFALLVGAVAVGKGLHNMPAVQAFIQRYPGTHVPSGVSAGIPAWVGWTHFFNLFLMMFIIRSGVQILCDHPRLYFSRNATPGKDEWLRVAKAVPDDPLWTAKDDSVGLPGQLGLPGIRHSIGLARWWHLGVDVVWLLNGAVFYVLLFATGQWRHIVPTSWDVFPNAVSVGIQYLSLNWPTDSTWVAYNGMQLLAYFTTVFIAAPLAVITGLGMSPALSMRLTVISKRLSIQAARSLHFLVLVYFLFFIVVHVTLVFATEALRNLNHMFAARDDNSWVGFAIFTAAMVVVAVGWVAATPLTYRHPRVVQRVGYALIGPLQRLFEYTNPKPGAFTEKDISPYFWHNGTYPETVEYKELEKNNFVDWRLRVYGLVEHPTEFSLADLHDLPYHEQITQHFCIQGWSGVAKWGGVSMQTIMDIVKPLPGAKWVVFYSLGPGADGGIYYVAHPIEQMSNHLTMLAYDMNGEPVSYGHGAPLRLRNELQHGFRHVKWLKGIEFVAHYSELGSGYGGYNEDHEFFGRHQTI
;
A
#
# COMPACT_ATOMS: atom_id res chain seq x y z
N MET A 1 -12.32 21.62 52.03
CA MET A 1 -13.55 21.74 52.84
C MET A 1 -14.25 23.04 52.47
N PRO A 2 -15.59 23.07 52.34
CA PRO A 2 -16.55 21.97 52.23
C PRO A 2 -17.37 22.06 50.91
N ASP A 3 -17.75 20.95 50.28
CA ASP A 3 -18.94 20.09 50.48
C ASP A 3 -20.23 20.66 49.86
N ASN A 4 -20.84 19.88 48.95
CA ASN A 4 -22.22 19.42 49.07
C ASN A 4 -22.58 18.36 48.00
N GLU A 5 -22.71 17.11 48.46
CA GLU A 5 -23.89 16.21 48.34
C GLU A 5 -25.20 16.86 47.83
N LEU A 6 -26.21 16.22 47.23
CA LEU A 6 -26.72 14.85 47.05
C LEU A 6 -27.83 14.99 45.98
N ASP A 7 -28.11 13.98 45.14
CA ASP A 7 -29.35 13.18 45.25
C ASP A 7 -29.55 12.22 44.06
N SER A 8 -30.02 11.01 44.37
CA SER A 8 -30.53 10.01 43.43
C SER A 8 -32.07 10.07 43.39
N PRO A 9 -32.73 9.32 42.50
CA PRO A 9 -33.56 8.25 43.07
C PRO A 9 -33.54 6.92 42.30
N LYS A 10 -33.67 5.85 43.10
CA LYS A 10 -34.02 4.48 42.69
C LYS A 10 -35.52 4.39 42.40
N SER A 11 -35.92 3.48 41.51
CA SER A 11 -37.13 2.66 41.73
C SER A 11 -36.96 1.27 41.14
N GLN A 12 -37.20 0.29 42.00
CA GLN A 12 -37.22 -1.15 41.75
C GLN A 12 -38.51 -1.58 41.03
N GLY A 13 -38.46 -2.78 40.44
CA GLY A 13 -39.63 -3.56 40.03
C GLY A 13 -39.22 -4.99 39.66
N GLU A 14 -39.15 -5.86 40.66
CA GLU A 14 -39.10 -7.32 40.49
C GLU A 14 -40.50 -7.87 40.12
N SER A 15 -40.55 -8.97 39.34
CA SER A 15 -41.23 -10.22 39.76
C SER A 15 -41.12 -11.34 38.71
N SER A 16 -40.71 -12.53 39.21
CA SER A 16 -41.11 -13.93 38.87
C SER A 16 -41.78 -14.21 37.51
N GLY A 17 -41.45 -15.23 36.73
CA GLY A 17 -41.06 -16.60 37.06
C GLY A 17 -42.14 -17.57 36.52
N ALA A 18 -41.75 -18.58 35.72
CA ALA A 18 -42.36 -19.93 35.63
C ALA A 18 -42.10 -20.64 34.29
N ASP A 19 -41.78 -21.92 34.46
CA ASP A 19 -41.56 -23.02 33.52
C ASP A 19 -42.60 -23.22 32.40
N GLY A 20 -42.15 -23.87 31.33
CA GLY A 20 -43.02 -24.42 30.28
C GLY A 20 -42.28 -25.38 29.34
N HIS A 21 -42.27 -26.66 29.70
CA HIS A 21 -41.79 -27.81 28.94
C HIS A 21 -42.89 -28.30 27.99
N VAL A 22 -42.62 -28.49 26.68
CA VAL A 22 -43.45 -29.32 25.77
C VAL A 22 -42.57 -29.97 24.70
N ASP A 23 -42.76 -31.28 24.56
CA ASP A 23 -42.14 -32.24 23.64
C ASP A 23 -42.49 -32.08 22.14
N SER A 24 -41.48 -32.40 21.28
CA SER A 24 -41.41 -33.28 20.07
C SER A 24 -42.55 -33.32 19.01
N PRO A 25 -42.37 -33.86 17.76
CA PRO A 25 -41.25 -34.62 17.14
C PRO A 25 -40.74 -33.95 15.83
N GLY A 26 -39.68 -34.33 15.11
CA GLY A 26 -38.97 -35.57 14.87
C GLY A 26 -38.84 -35.74 13.35
N THR A 27 -37.63 -35.57 12.79
CA THR A 27 -37.30 -36.04 11.43
C THR A 27 -35.83 -36.46 11.37
N ALA A 28 -35.62 -37.73 11.06
CA ALA A 28 -34.34 -38.40 10.92
C ALA A 28 -33.87 -38.45 9.46
N LEU A 29 -32.65 -39.01 9.27
CA LEU A 29 -31.89 -39.36 8.05
C LEU A 29 -30.76 -38.34 7.76
N THR A 30 -29.48 -38.68 7.66
CA THR A 30 -28.76 -39.96 7.60
C THR A 30 -27.27 -39.71 7.90
N THR A 31 -26.68 -40.53 8.75
CA THR A 31 -25.25 -40.61 9.07
C THR A 31 -24.53 -41.54 8.09
N ALA A 32 -23.36 -41.11 7.59
CA ALA A 32 -22.32 -42.01 7.08
C ALA A 32 -21.05 -41.78 7.90
N ALA A 33 -20.64 -42.84 8.60
CA ALA A 33 -19.49 -42.88 9.49
C ALA A 33 -18.19 -43.10 8.71
N HIS A 34 -17.09 -42.49 9.17
CA HIS A 34 -15.75 -43.00 8.93
C HIS A 34 -14.87 -42.82 10.18
N ASP A 35 -14.65 -43.96 10.82
CA ASP A 35 -13.53 -44.43 11.63
C ASP A 35 -12.71 -43.44 12.48
N GLY A 36 -12.86 -43.60 13.80
CA GLY A 36 -12.05 -42.95 14.83
C GLY A 36 -10.85 -43.80 15.23
N GLY A 37 -9.65 -43.37 14.83
CA GLY A 37 -8.40 -43.78 15.48
C GLY A 37 -8.18 -42.98 16.75
N LYS A 38 -8.36 -43.60 17.92
CA LYS A 38 -7.98 -43.03 19.22
C LYS A 38 -6.45 -42.92 19.30
N LEU A 39 -5.92 -41.71 19.22
CA LEU A 39 -4.56 -41.39 19.66
C LEU A 39 -4.54 -41.40 21.21
N GLN A 40 -3.69 -42.25 21.78
CA GLN A 40 -3.36 -42.22 23.21
C GLN A 40 -2.63 -40.91 23.54
N PRO A 41 -2.94 -40.25 24.67
CA PRO A 41 -2.18 -39.08 25.11
C PRO A 41 -0.77 -39.51 25.56
N SER A 42 0.25 -38.82 25.05
CA SER A 42 1.64 -38.99 25.47
C SER A 42 1.83 -38.52 26.92
N ASN A 43 2.58 -39.30 27.68
CA ASN A 43 2.96 -39.03 29.07
C ASN A 43 3.95 -37.85 29.15
N ASP A 44 3.47 -36.61 29.11
CA ASP A 44 4.24 -35.41 29.49
C ASP A 44 3.80 -34.89 30.88
N ALA A 45 3.70 -35.80 31.84
CA ALA A 45 3.44 -35.46 33.24
C ALA A 45 4.69 -35.76 34.08
N ARG A 46 5.77 -35.01 33.86
CA ARG A 46 6.94 -34.97 34.77
C ARG A 46 7.86 -33.79 34.44
N ASN A 47 7.37 -32.56 34.62
CA ASN A 47 8.15 -31.40 35.05
C ASN A 47 7.18 -30.29 35.47
N GLY A 48 7.18 -29.97 36.76
CA GLY A 48 6.31 -28.96 37.36
C GLY A 48 6.77 -27.55 37.03
N HIS A 49 6.39 -27.08 35.84
CA HIS A 49 5.98 -25.72 35.47
C HIS A 49 5.23 -25.93 34.16
N GLN A 50 3.90 -25.80 34.18
CA GLN A 50 3.10 -25.85 32.96
C GLN A 50 3.44 -24.58 32.17
N ALA A 51 4.54 -24.61 31.42
CA ALA A 51 5.07 -23.45 30.72
C ALA A 51 3.98 -22.94 29.78
N ALA A 52 3.55 -21.69 29.98
CA ALA A 52 2.44 -21.08 29.25
C ALA A 52 2.63 -21.31 27.75
N ASP A 53 1.61 -21.89 27.12
CA ASP A 53 1.56 -22.05 25.68
C ASP A 53 1.19 -20.69 25.07
N TYR A 54 2.14 -20.03 24.41
CA TYR A 54 1.93 -18.73 23.77
C TYR A 54 0.79 -18.76 22.75
N ARG A 55 0.46 -19.93 22.20
CA ARG A 55 -0.67 -20.11 21.28
C ARG A 55 -2.01 -19.75 21.93
N ALA A 56 -2.16 -19.96 23.24
CA ALA A 56 -3.37 -19.62 23.99
C ALA A 56 -3.57 -18.10 24.19
N GLU A 57 -2.51 -17.31 24.01
CA GLU A 57 -2.55 -15.85 24.08
C GLU A 57 -2.86 -15.19 22.72
N LEU A 58 -3.01 -15.99 21.66
CA LEU A 58 -3.33 -15.51 20.31
C LEU A 58 -4.82 -15.22 20.16
N GLN A 59 -5.14 -14.06 19.60
CA GLN A 59 -6.50 -13.67 19.26
C GLN A 59 -6.86 -14.17 17.85
N ILE A 60 -8.00 -14.84 17.71
CA ILE A 60 -8.58 -15.15 16.40
C ILE A 60 -9.18 -13.89 15.80
N ALA A 61 -8.85 -13.62 14.54
CA ALA A 61 -9.32 -12.45 13.81
C ALA A 61 -10.74 -12.65 13.27
N GLU A 62 -11.48 -11.55 13.22
CA GLU A 62 -12.75 -11.48 12.50
C GLU A 62 -12.51 -11.44 10.98
N ASN A 63 -13.45 -12.01 10.22
CA ASN A 63 -13.42 -11.97 8.75
C ASN A 63 -14.30 -10.85 8.17
N VAL A 64 -14.52 -9.80 8.95
CA VAL A 64 -15.27 -8.58 8.61
C VAL A 64 -14.49 -7.39 9.15
N VAL A 65 -14.53 -6.26 8.44
CA VAL A 65 -13.99 -5.00 8.95
C VAL A 65 -15.12 -4.23 9.62
N ASN A 66 -15.02 -4.04 10.94
CA ASN A 66 -15.82 -3.07 11.67
C ASN A 66 -15.05 -1.74 11.77
N PRO A 67 -15.46 -0.67 11.08
CA PRO A 67 -14.74 0.61 11.11
C PRO A 67 -14.58 1.23 12.50
N GLU A 68 -15.48 0.92 13.45
CA GLU A 68 -15.44 1.48 14.80
C GLU A 68 -14.37 0.83 15.69
N ALA A 69 -14.16 -0.47 15.52
CA ALA A 69 -13.18 -1.23 16.30
C ALA A 69 -11.85 -1.44 15.55
N TRP A 70 -11.79 -1.09 14.27
CA TRP A 70 -10.68 -1.39 13.37
C TRP A 70 -9.31 -0.98 13.90
N ALA A 71 -8.36 -1.93 13.84
CA ALA A 71 -6.95 -1.74 14.13
C ALA A 71 -6.69 -1.22 15.55
N GLY A 72 -7.47 -1.69 16.53
CA GLY A 72 -7.43 -1.29 17.93
C GLY A 72 -8.22 -0.02 18.25
N GLY A 73 -9.29 0.25 17.49
CA GLY A 73 -10.14 1.43 17.71
C GLY A 73 -9.39 2.75 17.52
N LEU A 74 -8.52 2.82 16.51
CA LEU A 74 -7.74 4.03 16.23
C LEU A 74 -8.65 5.27 16.12
N GLU A 75 -8.24 6.37 16.76
CA GLU A 75 -8.91 7.66 16.61
C GLU A 75 -9.09 8.02 15.12
N ASP A 76 -10.28 8.51 14.75
CA ASP A 76 -10.60 8.95 13.40
C ASP A 76 -9.87 10.26 13.04
N LYS A 77 -8.58 10.15 12.75
CA LYS A 77 -7.73 11.25 12.27
C LYS A 77 -7.87 11.35 10.76
N ARG A 78 -8.46 12.44 10.26
CA ARG A 78 -8.66 12.68 8.82
C ARG A 78 -7.48 13.39 8.15
N ALA A 79 -7.25 13.07 6.89
CA ALA A 79 -6.27 13.76 6.05
C ALA A 79 -6.63 15.25 5.92
N ILE A 80 -5.61 16.10 5.89
CA ILE A 80 -5.75 17.53 5.60
C ILE A 80 -5.51 17.79 4.12
N ALA A 81 -5.92 18.97 3.65
CA ALA A 81 -5.55 19.45 2.32
C ALA A 81 -4.03 19.34 2.10
N PRO A 82 -3.57 18.82 0.94
CA PRO A 82 -2.16 18.66 0.66
C PRO A 82 -1.38 19.97 0.86
N ARG A 83 -0.25 19.87 1.56
CA ARG A 83 0.66 21.00 1.80
C ARG A 83 2.00 20.74 1.14
N LEU A 84 2.45 21.70 0.34
CA LEU A 84 3.75 21.71 -0.30
C LEU A 84 4.73 22.52 0.53
N ARG A 85 5.94 21.99 0.73
CA ARG A 85 7.01 22.73 1.39
C ARG A 85 7.66 23.71 0.44
N VAL A 86 7.81 24.96 0.86
CA VAL A 86 8.46 26.03 0.10
C VAL A 86 9.61 26.60 0.95
N GLY A 87 10.84 26.35 0.53
CA GLY A 87 12.03 26.70 1.33
C GLY A 87 12.19 25.77 2.54
N ARG A 88 12.77 26.30 3.63
CA ARG A 88 13.08 25.49 4.82
C ARG A 88 11.87 25.19 5.69
N ASP A 89 11.06 26.18 6.08
CA ASP A 89 10.06 25.94 7.13
C ASP A 89 8.61 26.29 6.73
N LYS A 90 8.40 26.80 5.51
CA LYS A 90 7.08 27.27 5.08
C LYS A 90 6.30 26.18 4.36
N TRP A 91 5.00 26.11 4.69
CA TRP A 91 4.06 25.17 4.10
C TRP A 91 2.95 25.92 3.36
N PHE A 92 2.85 25.68 2.06
CA PHE A 92 1.82 26.23 1.20
C PHE A 92 0.66 25.23 1.05
N ASN A 93 -0.56 25.67 1.35
CA ASN A 93 -1.75 24.85 1.17
C ASN A 93 -2.12 24.80 -0.33
N LEU A 94 -2.13 23.60 -0.92
CA LEU A 94 -2.38 23.42 -2.36
C LEU A 94 -3.79 23.82 -2.80
N LEU A 95 -4.77 24.00 -1.89
CA LEU A 95 -6.09 24.54 -2.25
C LEU A 95 -6.01 25.95 -2.85
N TRP A 96 -4.97 26.73 -2.56
CA TRP A 96 -4.74 28.04 -3.19
C TRP A 96 -4.46 27.94 -4.69
N LEU A 97 -4.08 26.76 -5.20
CA LEU A 97 -3.94 26.56 -6.64
C LEU A 97 -5.27 26.70 -7.39
N ILE A 98 -6.42 26.54 -6.73
CA ILE A 98 -7.74 26.72 -7.35
C ILE A 98 -7.97 28.18 -7.74
N PRO A 99 -8.03 29.16 -6.81
CA PRO A 99 -8.24 30.56 -7.17
C PRO A 99 -7.07 31.15 -7.97
N VAL A 100 -5.82 30.76 -7.68
CA VAL A 100 -4.65 31.19 -8.46
C VAL A 100 -4.73 30.66 -9.89
N GLY A 101 -5.04 29.37 -10.06
CA GLY A 101 -5.23 28.75 -11.36
C GLY A 101 -6.35 29.39 -12.15
N PHE A 102 -7.48 29.72 -11.50
CA PHE A 102 -8.58 30.45 -12.13
C PHE A 102 -8.15 31.84 -12.61
N ALA A 103 -7.47 32.63 -11.77
CA ALA A 103 -6.97 33.95 -12.14
C ALA A 103 -5.97 33.88 -13.31
N LEU A 104 -5.04 32.90 -13.26
CA LEU A 104 -4.10 32.64 -14.34
C LEU A 104 -4.81 32.23 -15.64
N LEU A 105 -5.85 31.40 -15.56
CA LEU A 105 -6.65 31.00 -16.72
C LEU A 105 -7.36 32.20 -17.35
N VAL A 106 -7.97 33.08 -16.56
CA VAL A 106 -8.61 34.32 -17.05
C VAL A 106 -7.58 35.20 -17.77
N GLY A 107 -6.41 35.40 -17.16
CA GLY A 107 -5.31 36.14 -17.80
C GLY A 107 -4.83 35.48 -19.09
N ALA A 108 -4.65 34.16 -19.08
CA ALA A 108 -4.24 33.39 -20.25
C ALA A 108 -5.27 33.46 -21.39
N VAL A 109 -6.56 33.48 -21.08
CA VAL A 109 -7.64 33.68 -22.07
C VAL A 109 -7.57 35.08 -22.68
N ALA A 110 -7.36 36.12 -21.87
CA ALA A 110 -7.20 37.48 -22.37
C ALA A 110 -5.98 37.61 -23.30
N VAL A 111 -4.84 37.02 -22.90
CA VAL A 111 -3.63 36.96 -23.74
C VAL A 111 -3.88 36.15 -25.01
N GLY A 112 -4.52 34.99 -24.91
CA GLY A 112 -4.86 34.14 -26.05
C GLY A 112 -5.73 34.87 -27.09
N LYS A 113 -6.75 35.60 -26.64
CA LYS A 113 -7.57 36.47 -27.50
C LYS A 113 -6.75 37.57 -28.17
N GLY A 114 -5.85 38.22 -27.41
CA GLY A 114 -4.95 39.24 -27.95
C GLY A 114 -4.02 38.69 -29.03
N LEU A 115 -3.36 37.56 -28.76
CA LEU A 115 -2.45 36.89 -29.70
C LEU A 115 -3.19 36.42 -30.95
N HIS A 116 -4.33 35.76 -30.79
CA HIS A 116 -5.11 35.26 -31.92
C HIS A 116 -5.46 36.37 -32.92
N ASN A 117 -5.70 37.60 -32.47
CA ASN A 117 -6.06 38.71 -33.36
C ASN A 117 -4.85 39.38 -34.05
N MET A 118 -3.62 38.95 -33.77
CA MET A 118 -2.42 39.51 -34.42
C MET A 118 -2.22 38.91 -35.83
N PRO A 119 -1.97 39.74 -36.87
CA PRO A 119 -1.76 39.23 -38.23
C PRO A 119 -0.64 38.19 -38.35
N ALA A 120 0.45 38.36 -37.61
CA ALA A 120 1.57 37.42 -37.60
C ALA A 120 1.17 36.04 -37.01
N VAL A 121 0.33 36.02 -35.98
CA VAL A 121 -0.17 34.79 -35.36
C VAL A 121 -1.18 34.10 -36.28
N GLN A 122 -2.05 34.86 -36.95
CA GLN A 122 -2.94 34.32 -37.97
C GLN A 122 -2.16 33.67 -39.13
N ALA A 123 -1.10 34.31 -39.62
CA ALA A 123 -0.21 33.73 -40.62
C ALA A 123 0.49 32.44 -40.11
N PHE A 124 0.88 32.43 -38.83
CA PHE A 124 1.43 31.23 -38.19
C PHE A 124 0.41 30.09 -38.11
N ILE A 125 -0.83 30.36 -37.70
CA ILE A 125 -1.91 29.38 -37.65
C ILE A 125 -2.25 28.88 -39.07
N GLN A 126 -2.23 29.73 -40.09
CA GLN A 126 -2.42 29.29 -41.48
C GLN A 126 -1.32 28.34 -41.95
N ARG A 127 -0.07 28.59 -41.54
CA ARG A 127 1.07 27.71 -41.84
C ARG A 127 1.01 26.40 -41.05
N TYR A 128 0.53 26.46 -39.81
CA TYR A 128 0.42 25.33 -38.88
C TYR A 128 -1.02 25.26 -38.34
N PRO A 129 -1.96 24.66 -39.11
CA PRO A 129 -3.40 24.74 -38.83
C PRO A 129 -3.83 24.00 -37.56
N GLY A 130 -2.91 23.24 -36.93
CA GLY A 130 -3.15 22.52 -35.69
C GLY A 130 -3.19 21.01 -35.87
N THR A 131 -3.48 20.52 -37.08
CA THR A 131 -3.54 19.08 -37.39
C THR A 131 -2.63 18.74 -38.56
N HIS A 132 -1.88 17.64 -38.42
CA HIS A 132 -1.09 17.05 -39.48
C HIS A 132 -1.57 15.61 -39.67
N VAL A 133 -2.07 15.27 -40.87
CA VAL A 133 -2.53 13.91 -41.19
C VAL A 133 -1.32 13.06 -41.55
N PRO A 134 -0.98 12.01 -40.76
CA PRO A 134 0.14 11.15 -41.07
C PRO A 134 -0.13 10.33 -42.34
N SER A 135 0.92 10.05 -43.13
CA SER A 135 0.80 9.19 -44.30
C SER A 135 0.52 7.73 -43.91
N GLY A 136 -0.32 7.05 -44.71
CA GLY A 136 -0.64 5.63 -44.51
C GLY A 136 -1.63 5.36 -43.36
N VAL A 137 -2.40 6.37 -42.95
CA VAL A 137 -3.46 6.26 -41.94
C VAL A 137 -4.83 6.27 -42.61
N SER A 138 -5.64 5.24 -42.37
CA SER A 138 -7.04 5.20 -42.79
C SER A 138 -7.94 5.90 -41.78
N ALA A 139 -9.00 6.54 -42.24
CA ALA A 139 -10.05 7.05 -41.36
C ALA A 139 -10.67 5.92 -40.53
N GLY A 140 -10.92 6.19 -39.25
CA GLY A 140 -11.61 5.28 -38.35
C GLY A 140 -10.84 4.87 -37.11
N ILE A 141 -11.61 4.67 -36.04
CA ILE A 141 -11.10 4.18 -34.76
C ILE A 141 -11.60 2.74 -34.59
N PRO A 142 -10.69 1.75 -34.51
CA PRO A 142 -11.10 0.37 -34.29
C PRO A 142 -11.85 0.20 -32.96
N ALA A 143 -12.88 -0.65 -32.94
CA ALA A 143 -13.70 -0.90 -31.74
C ALA A 143 -12.88 -1.37 -30.53
N TRP A 144 -11.77 -2.09 -30.73
CA TRP A 144 -10.89 -2.52 -29.65
C TRP A 144 -10.25 -1.32 -28.91
N VAL A 145 -9.98 -0.21 -29.59
CA VAL A 145 -9.46 1.02 -28.96
C VAL A 145 -10.50 1.55 -27.97
N GLY A 146 -11.76 1.67 -28.39
CA GLY A 146 -12.86 2.11 -27.53
C GLY A 146 -13.06 1.22 -26.30
N TRP A 147 -13.04 -0.11 -26.50
CA TRP A 147 -13.19 -1.06 -25.39
C TRP A 147 -12.02 -0.99 -24.39
N THR A 148 -10.77 -1.00 -24.87
CA THR A 148 -9.58 -0.90 -24.00
C THR A 148 -9.52 0.45 -23.27
N HIS A 149 -10.00 1.53 -23.90
CA HIS A 149 -10.13 2.85 -23.28
C HIS A 149 -11.12 2.85 -22.12
N PHE A 150 -12.35 2.33 -22.34
CA PHE A 150 -13.34 2.18 -21.28
C PHE A 150 -12.81 1.30 -20.14
N PHE A 151 -12.22 0.15 -20.47
CA PHE A 151 -11.71 -0.76 -19.47
C PHE A 151 -10.58 -0.12 -18.65
N ASN A 152 -9.69 0.66 -19.28
CA ASN A 152 -8.68 1.44 -18.57
C ASN A 152 -9.29 2.45 -17.60
N LEU A 153 -10.33 3.20 -18.00
CA LEU A 153 -11.04 4.11 -17.09
C LEU A 153 -11.62 3.36 -15.88
N PHE A 154 -12.23 2.20 -16.12
CA PHE A 154 -12.79 1.35 -15.08
C PHE A 154 -11.73 0.76 -14.13
N LEU A 155 -10.51 0.48 -14.60
CA LEU A 155 -9.43 0.04 -13.71
C LEU A 155 -8.82 1.22 -12.94
N MET A 156 -8.61 2.34 -13.63
CA MET A 156 -7.95 3.54 -13.10
C MET A 156 -8.67 4.10 -11.86
N MET A 157 -10.00 4.00 -11.80
CA MET A 157 -10.74 4.41 -10.59
C MET A 157 -10.31 3.65 -9.33
N PHE A 158 -10.06 2.33 -9.42
CA PHE A 158 -9.65 1.52 -8.29
C PHE A 158 -8.19 1.77 -7.95
N ILE A 159 -7.33 1.88 -8.97
CA ILE A 159 -5.90 2.19 -8.83
C ILE A 159 -5.73 3.53 -8.10
N ILE A 160 -6.43 4.58 -8.53
CA ILE A 160 -6.35 5.90 -7.90
C ILE A 160 -6.83 5.85 -6.45
N ARG A 161 -8.03 5.31 -6.19
CA ARG A 161 -8.61 5.29 -4.83
C ARG A 161 -7.76 4.49 -3.84
N SER A 162 -7.27 3.32 -4.28
CA SER A 162 -6.39 2.48 -3.46
C SER A 162 -5.00 3.10 -3.30
N GLY A 163 -4.45 3.74 -4.34
CA GLY A 163 -3.14 4.40 -4.30
C GLY A 163 -3.09 5.59 -3.34
N VAL A 164 -4.13 6.43 -3.36
CA VAL A 164 -4.24 7.55 -2.41
C VAL A 164 -4.49 7.05 -0.98
N GLN A 165 -5.21 5.94 -0.81
CA GLN A 165 -5.35 5.28 0.50
C GLN A 165 -4.00 4.75 1.02
N ILE A 166 -3.18 4.11 0.18
CA ILE A 166 -1.83 3.65 0.55
C ILE A 166 -0.95 4.83 0.99
N LEU A 167 -1.02 5.96 0.26
CA LEU A 167 -0.29 7.18 0.64
C LEU A 167 -0.67 7.65 2.05
N CYS A 168 -1.93 7.50 2.47
CA CYS A 168 -2.40 8.01 3.75
C CYS A 168 -1.91 7.21 4.97
N ASP A 169 -1.37 6.02 4.76
CA ASP A 169 -0.73 5.23 5.84
C ASP A 169 0.68 5.71 6.18
N HIS A 170 1.33 6.44 5.26
CA HIS A 170 2.49 7.27 5.55
C HIS A 170 2.36 8.59 4.76
N PRO A 171 1.60 9.57 5.30
CA PRO A 171 1.00 10.69 4.57
C PRO A 171 1.97 11.80 4.18
N ARG A 172 3.19 11.42 3.81
CA ARG A 172 4.36 12.27 3.57
C ARG A 172 5.20 11.70 2.43
N LEU A 173 5.76 12.61 1.63
CA LEU A 173 6.63 12.28 0.51
C LEU A 173 7.98 12.97 0.64
N TYR A 174 9.04 12.28 0.24
CA TYR A 174 10.44 12.69 0.40
C TYR A 174 11.20 12.40 -0.90
N PHE A 175 12.10 13.29 -1.29
CA PHE A 175 13.11 12.97 -2.32
C PHE A 175 14.37 12.38 -1.71
N SER A 176 14.64 12.69 -0.43
CA SER A 176 15.68 12.04 0.35
C SER A 176 15.36 10.57 0.56
N ARG A 177 16.39 9.72 0.67
CA ARG A 177 16.22 8.33 1.12
C ARG A 177 15.76 8.23 2.58
N ASN A 178 16.01 9.29 3.35
CA ASN A 178 15.66 9.38 4.76
C ASN A 178 14.21 9.86 4.86
N ALA A 179 13.42 9.20 5.71
CA ALA A 179 12.05 9.57 6.00
C ALA A 179 11.97 10.46 7.26
N THR A 180 12.82 11.49 7.34
CA THR A 180 12.95 12.35 8.53
C THR A 180 11.79 13.35 8.59
N PRO A 181 10.90 13.27 9.59
CA PRO A 181 9.79 14.21 9.74
C PRO A 181 10.27 15.66 9.86
N GLY A 182 9.52 16.60 9.28
CA GLY A 182 9.83 18.04 9.35
C GLY A 182 11.10 18.50 8.61
N LYS A 183 11.98 17.58 8.20
CA LYS A 183 13.26 17.91 7.55
C LYS A 183 13.32 17.50 6.10
N ASP A 184 12.90 16.30 5.75
CA ASP A 184 13.09 15.77 4.38
C ASP A 184 11.81 15.78 3.54
N GLU A 185 10.65 15.99 4.18
CA GLU A 185 9.34 15.98 3.50
C GLU A 185 9.15 17.21 2.60
N TRP A 186 8.71 16.98 1.36
CA TRP A 186 8.35 18.05 0.41
C TRP A 186 6.83 18.21 0.25
N LEU A 187 6.06 17.15 0.52
CA LEU A 187 4.60 17.14 0.52
C LEU A 187 4.09 16.36 1.72
N ARG A 188 2.99 16.83 2.33
CA ARG A 188 2.23 16.08 3.34
C ARG A 188 0.73 16.28 3.24
N VAL A 189 -0.03 15.27 3.63
CA VAL A 189 -1.49 15.29 3.81
C VAL A 189 -1.92 15.05 5.27
N ALA A 190 -0.97 15.18 6.20
CA ALA A 190 -1.18 15.14 7.64
C ALA A 190 -0.66 16.40 8.34
N LYS A 191 -0.99 16.56 9.62
CA LYS A 191 -0.43 17.61 10.49
C LYS A 191 1.08 17.38 10.70
N ALA A 192 1.78 18.31 11.35
CA ALA A 192 3.16 18.06 11.74
C ALA A 192 3.23 16.86 12.72
N VAL A 193 4.30 16.06 12.64
CA VAL A 193 4.58 15.03 13.65
C VAL A 193 4.78 15.75 14.99
N PRO A 194 4.09 15.33 16.07
CA PRO A 194 4.27 15.93 17.39
C PRO A 194 5.66 15.62 17.94
N ASP A 195 6.09 16.43 18.92
CA ASP A 195 7.33 16.19 19.67
C ASP A 195 7.10 15.12 20.75
N ASP A 196 6.81 13.91 20.29
CA ASP A 196 6.59 12.72 21.11
C ASP A 196 7.56 11.62 20.65
N PRO A 197 8.51 11.19 21.49
CA PRO A 197 9.50 10.17 21.13
C PRO A 197 8.88 8.78 20.88
N LEU A 198 7.64 8.55 21.31
CA LEU A 198 6.90 7.32 21.09
C LEU A 198 5.87 7.45 19.97
N TRP A 199 5.85 8.55 19.23
CA TRP A 199 4.96 8.68 18.07
C TRP A 199 5.30 7.65 16.99
N THR A 200 4.35 6.78 16.66
CA THR A 200 4.56 5.71 15.67
C THR A 200 4.15 6.12 14.27
N ALA A 201 4.61 5.39 13.25
CA ALA A 201 4.09 5.59 11.89
C ALA A 201 2.60 5.20 11.78
N LYS A 202 2.10 4.29 12.63
CA LYS A 202 0.66 3.99 12.74
C LYS A 202 -0.09 5.20 13.29
N ASP A 203 0.46 5.92 14.27
CA ASP A 203 -0.10 7.18 14.81
C ASP A 203 -0.17 8.30 13.78
N ASP A 204 0.81 8.35 12.87
CA ASP A 204 0.90 9.34 11.80
C ASP A 204 -0.09 9.09 10.64
N SER A 205 -0.60 7.86 10.49
CA SER A 205 -1.57 7.53 9.43
C SER A 205 -2.84 8.37 9.54
N VAL A 206 -3.50 8.60 8.40
CA VAL A 206 -4.75 9.36 8.33
C VAL A 206 -5.80 8.63 7.50
N GLY A 207 -7.07 8.89 7.78
CA GLY A 207 -8.21 8.39 7.02
C GLY A 207 -8.63 9.33 5.89
N LEU A 208 -9.21 8.75 4.85
CA LEU A 208 -9.91 9.47 3.77
C LEU A 208 -11.41 9.18 3.84
N PRO A 209 -12.28 10.04 3.30
CA PRO A 209 -13.67 9.66 3.04
C PRO A 209 -13.74 8.37 2.21
N GLY A 210 -14.72 7.51 2.49
CA GLY A 210 -14.94 6.22 1.81
C GLY A 210 -15.08 6.30 0.30
N GLN A 211 -15.45 7.46 -0.23
CA GLN A 211 -15.57 7.74 -1.66
C GLN A 211 -14.19 8.02 -2.29
N LEU A 212 -13.26 8.61 -1.54
CA LEU A 212 -11.93 8.98 -2.05
C LEU A 212 -10.90 7.87 -1.82
N GLY A 213 -10.92 7.25 -0.64
CA GLY A 213 -10.08 6.10 -0.32
C GLY A 213 -10.77 4.78 -0.65
N LEU A 214 -9.98 3.73 -0.82
CA LEU A 214 -10.46 2.35 -0.89
C LEU A 214 -9.66 1.49 0.09
N PRO A 215 -10.22 1.12 1.26
CA PRO A 215 -11.62 1.31 1.68
C PRO A 215 -11.98 2.65 2.35
N GLY A 216 -11.06 3.58 2.59
CA GLY A 216 -11.40 4.89 3.18
C GLY A 216 -11.57 4.88 4.70
N ILE A 217 -10.77 4.05 5.38
CA ILE A 217 -10.54 4.12 6.82
C ILE A 217 -9.04 4.24 7.08
N ARG A 218 -8.66 4.66 8.27
CA ARG A 218 -7.26 4.80 8.66
C ARG A 218 -6.61 3.42 8.80
N HIS A 219 -5.33 3.31 8.44
CA HIS A 219 -4.54 2.10 8.61
C HIS A 219 -5.16 0.85 7.95
N SER A 220 -5.57 0.96 6.70
CA SER A 220 -6.13 -0.15 5.91
C SER A 220 -5.23 -0.54 4.75
N ILE A 221 -3.91 -0.35 4.90
CA ILE A 221 -2.94 -0.54 3.82
C ILE A 221 -2.92 -1.96 3.28
N GLY A 222 -3.16 -2.99 4.11
CA GLY A 222 -3.26 -4.38 3.64
C GLY A 222 -4.27 -4.54 2.52
N LEU A 223 -5.51 -4.14 2.79
CA LEU A 223 -6.63 -4.18 1.83
C LEU A 223 -6.40 -3.23 0.65
N ALA A 224 -5.89 -2.02 0.91
CA ALA A 224 -5.62 -1.06 -0.15
C ALA A 224 -4.55 -1.58 -1.13
N ARG A 225 -3.48 -2.22 -0.64
CA ARG A 225 -2.45 -2.84 -1.49
C ARG A 225 -2.99 -3.98 -2.34
N TRP A 226 -3.91 -4.81 -1.82
CA TRP A 226 -4.52 -5.87 -2.62
C TRP A 226 -5.36 -5.32 -3.77
N TRP A 227 -6.12 -4.25 -3.52
CA TRP A 227 -6.82 -3.54 -4.59
C TRP A 227 -5.86 -2.95 -5.59
N HIS A 228 -4.84 -2.22 -5.14
CA HIS A 228 -3.92 -1.51 -6.01
C HIS A 228 -3.13 -2.49 -6.89
N LEU A 229 -2.35 -3.37 -6.27
CA LEU A 229 -1.47 -4.30 -6.98
C LEU A 229 -2.27 -5.34 -7.79
N GLY A 230 -3.41 -5.80 -7.29
CA GLY A 230 -4.28 -6.74 -8.01
C GLY A 230 -4.84 -6.12 -9.28
N VAL A 231 -5.38 -4.89 -9.20
CA VAL A 231 -5.92 -4.18 -10.36
C VAL A 231 -4.81 -3.76 -11.32
N ASP A 232 -3.63 -3.38 -10.81
CA ASP A 232 -2.48 -3.05 -11.64
C ASP A 232 -2.06 -4.20 -12.55
N VAL A 233 -2.09 -5.46 -12.07
CA VAL A 233 -1.82 -6.63 -12.93
C VAL A 233 -2.79 -6.68 -14.11
N VAL A 234 -4.09 -6.48 -13.85
CA VAL A 234 -5.11 -6.46 -14.90
C VAL A 234 -4.90 -5.28 -15.85
N TRP A 235 -4.52 -4.12 -15.32
CA TRP A 235 -4.22 -2.93 -16.12
C TRP A 235 -2.99 -3.12 -17.01
N LEU A 236 -1.93 -3.75 -16.50
CA LEU A 236 -0.74 -4.10 -17.26
C LEU A 236 -1.03 -5.12 -18.36
N LEU A 237 -1.88 -6.12 -18.09
CA LEU A 237 -2.32 -7.08 -19.10
C LEU A 237 -3.14 -6.37 -20.20
N ASN A 238 -4.07 -5.50 -19.83
CA ASN A 238 -4.81 -4.68 -20.80
C ASN A 238 -3.85 -3.79 -21.62
N GLY A 239 -2.87 -3.17 -20.97
CA GLY A 239 -1.83 -2.38 -21.62
C GLY A 239 -0.98 -3.19 -22.59
N ALA A 240 -0.59 -4.42 -22.23
CA ALA A 240 0.15 -5.31 -23.11
C ALA A 240 -0.65 -5.67 -24.37
N VAL A 241 -1.94 -6.02 -24.21
CA VAL A 241 -2.86 -6.26 -25.33
C VAL A 241 -3.00 -5.02 -26.19
N PHE A 242 -3.19 -3.85 -25.57
CA PHE A 242 -3.27 -2.57 -26.27
C PHE A 242 -2.01 -2.30 -27.09
N TYR A 243 -0.81 -2.45 -26.52
CA TYR A 243 0.45 -2.25 -27.22
C TYR A 243 0.61 -3.21 -28.41
N VAL A 244 0.30 -4.50 -28.23
CA VAL A 244 0.37 -5.49 -29.30
C VAL A 244 -0.56 -5.10 -30.45
N LEU A 245 -1.83 -4.79 -30.16
CA LEU A 245 -2.80 -4.39 -31.18
C LEU A 245 -2.42 -3.06 -31.84
N LEU A 246 -1.96 -2.09 -31.07
CA LEU A 246 -1.53 -0.78 -31.54
C LEU A 246 -0.42 -0.89 -32.60
N PHE A 247 0.59 -1.72 -32.35
CA PHE A 247 1.69 -1.92 -33.29
C PHE A 247 1.31 -2.85 -34.45
N ALA A 248 0.61 -3.96 -34.17
CA ALA A 248 0.23 -4.95 -35.19
C ALA A 248 -0.75 -4.38 -36.24
N THR A 249 -1.64 -3.48 -35.84
CA THR A 249 -2.62 -2.86 -36.75
C THR A 249 -2.12 -1.55 -37.37
N GLY A 250 -0.91 -1.09 -37.01
CA GLY A 250 -0.36 0.18 -37.47
C GLY A 250 -0.97 1.43 -36.82
N GLN A 251 -1.91 1.27 -35.89
CA GLN A 251 -2.62 2.33 -35.17
C GLN A 251 -1.71 3.24 -34.32
N TRP A 252 -0.49 2.79 -34.01
CA TRP A 252 0.53 3.62 -33.37
C TRP A 252 0.78 4.95 -34.11
N ARG A 253 0.58 4.99 -35.44
CA ARG A 253 0.74 6.20 -36.26
C ARG A 253 -0.21 7.32 -35.90
N HIS A 254 -1.34 7.02 -35.25
CA HIS A 254 -2.27 8.05 -34.77
C HIS A 254 -1.76 8.74 -33.51
N ILE A 255 -0.92 8.11 -32.69
CA ILE A 255 -0.56 8.61 -31.35
C ILE A 255 0.95 8.81 -31.14
N VAL A 256 1.77 8.54 -32.16
CA VAL A 256 3.21 8.82 -32.15
C VAL A 256 3.51 9.95 -33.14
N PRO A 257 4.12 11.05 -32.69
CA PRO A 257 4.53 12.12 -33.59
C PRO A 257 5.53 11.62 -34.65
N THR A 258 5.19 11.81 -35.92
CA THR A 258 6.06 11.44 -37.07
C THR A 258 6.70 12.64 -37.77
N SER A 259 6.37 13.87 -37.33
CA SER A 259 6.93 15.12 -37.83
C SER A 259 7.20 16.10 -36.69
N TRP A 260 8.27 16.89 -36.83
CA TRP A 260 8.58 18.00 -35.93
C TRP A 260 7.54 19.12 -35.99
N ASP A 261 6.70 19.17 -37.03
CA ASP A 261 5.59 20.12 -37.13
C ASP A 261 4.54 19.93 -36.02
N VAL A 262 4.57 18.82 -35.27
CA VAL A 262 3.69 18.62 -34.13
C VAL A 262 3.80 19.75 -33.09
N PHE A 263 5.01 20.28 -32.86
CA PHE A 263 5.24 21.34 -31.88
C PHE A 263 4.63 22.68 -32.29
N PRO A 264 4.90 23.25 -33.47
CA PRO A 264 4.24 24.47 -33.90
C PRO A 264 2.72 24.28 -34.06
N ASN A 265 2.24 23.12 -34.51
CA ASN A 265 0.80 22.84 -34.54
C ASN A 265 0.18 22.80 -33.13
N ALA A 266 0.86 22.23 -32.13
CA ALA A 266 0.39 22.24 -30.75
C ALA A 266 0.33 23.67 -30.17
N VAL A 267 1.27 24.54 -30.55
CA VAL A 267 1.25 25.97 -30.20
C VAL A 267 0.03 26.66 -30.83
N SER A 268 -0.23 26.43 -32.12
CA SER A 268 -1.43 26.96 -32.79
C SER A 268 -2.72 26.53 -32.11
N VAL A 269 -2.83 25.25 -31.75
CA VAL A 269 -3.99 24.70 -31.02
C VAL A 269 -4.13 25.32 -29.64
N GLY A 270 -3.02 25.50 -28.92
CA GLY A 270 -3.03 26.13 -27.60
C GLY A 270 -3.50 27.58 -27.64
N ILE A 271 -3.06 28.36 -28.62
CA ILE A 271 -3.55 29.73 -28.83
C ILE A 271 -5.05 29.72 -29.15
N GLN A 272 -5.48 28.82 -30.03
CA GLN A 272 -6.90 28.66 -30.39
C GLN A 272 -7.78 28.34 -29.17
N TYR A 273 -7.42 27.33 -28.37
CA TYR A 273 -8.13 27.00 -27.13
C TYR A 273 -8.15 28.17 -26.14
N LEU A 274 -7.02 28.84 -25.89
CA LEU A 274 -6.95 30.00 -24.99
C LEU A 274 -7.78 31.19 -25.51
N SER A 275 -7.84 31.38 -26.83
CA SER A 275 -8.65 32.44 -27.43
C SER A 275 -10.15 32.16 -27.42
N LEU A 276 -10.56 30.93 -27.08
CA LEU A 276 -11.92 30.39 -27.22
C LEU A 276 -12.41 30.32 -28.68
N ASN A 277 -11.52 30.47 -29.66
CA ASN A 277 -11.76 30.16 -31.06
C ASN A 277 -11.23 28.75 -31.32
N TRP A 278 -12.09 27.76 -31.11
CA TRP A 278 -11.69 26.35 -31.09
C TRP A 278 -11.25 25.88 -32.49
N PRO A 279 -10.20 25.03 -32.57
CA PRO A 279 -9.74 24.47 -33.84
C PRO A 279 -10.79 23.51 -34.42
N THR A 280 -10.76 23.28 -35.73
CA THR A 280 -11.58 22.26 -36.37
C THR A 280 -11.05 20.86 -36.04
N ASP A 281 -11.90 20.04 -35.40
CA ASP A 281 -11.54 18.68 -35.02
C ASP A 281 -11.68 17.71 -36.22
N SER A 282 -10.64 16.92 -36.45
CA SER A 282 -10.58 15.86 -37.48
C SER A 282 -10.20 14.51 -36.86
N THR A 283 -10.61 14.31 -35.61
CA THR A 283 -10.25 13.22 -34.69
C THR A 283 -10.48 11.81 -35.26
N TRP A 284 -11.43 11.67 -36.18
CA TRP A 284 -11.69 10.41 -36.90
C TRP A 284 -10.52 9.96 -37.79
N VAL A 285 -9.66 10.90 -38.20
CA VAL A 285 -8.53 10.68 -39.10
C VAL A 285 -7.21 10.99 -38.38
N ALA A 286 -7.11 12.16 -37.75
CA ALA A 286 -5.89 12.61 -37.09
C ALA A 286 -6.21 13.47 -35.87
N TYR A 287 -5.41 13.31 -34.81
CA TYR A 287 -5.45 14.18 -33.65
C TYR A 287 -4.72 15.49 -33.94
N ASN A 288 -5.19 16.57 -33.32
CA ASN A 288 -4.46 17.83 -33.36
C ASN A 288 -3.12 17.73 -32.59
N GLY A 289 -2.19 18.64 -32.81
CA GLY A 289 -0.82 18.56 -32.27
C GLY A 289 -0.77 18.50 -30.74
N MET A 290 -1.69 19.18 -30.05
CA MET A 290 -1.76 19.15 -28.58
C MET A 290 -2.28 17.81 -28.07
N GLN A 291 -3.35 17.29 -28.68
CA GLN A 291 -3.89 15.96 -28.39
C GLN A 291 -2.83 14.87 -28.64
N LEU A 292 -2.14 14.93 -29.79
CA LEU A 292 -1.11 13.97 -30.16
C LEU A 292 0.03 13.93 -29.14
N LEU A 293 0.55 15.08 -28.71
CA LEU A 293 1.57 15.14 -27.66
C LEU A 293 1.04 14.60 -26.32
N ALA A 294 -0.17 14.98 -25.93
CA ALA A 294 -0.76 14.52 -24.66
C ALA A 294 -0.99 12.99 -24.65
N TYR A 295 -1.47 12.42 -25.74
CA TYR A 295 -1.70 10.98 -25.87
C TYR A 295 -0.37 10.22 -25.94
N PHE A 296 0.60 10.72 -26.70
CA PHE A 296 1.96 10.17 -26.72
C PHE A 296 2.57 10.14 -25.32
N THR A 297 2.54 11.27 -24.59
CA THR A 297 3.06 11.36 -23.23
C THR A 297 2.32 10.41 -22.30
N THR A 298 0.99 10.34 -22.37
CA THR A 298 0.20 9.48 -21.48
C THR A 298 0.51 8.00 -21.71
N VAL A 299 0.54 7.56 -22.97
CA VAL A 299 0.75 6.15 -23.34
C VAL A 299 2.21 5.75 -23.19
N PHE A 300 3.14 6.50 -23.76
CA PHE A 300 4.54 6.08 -23.90
C PHE A 300 5.50 6.63 -22.84
N ILE A 301 5.06 7.58 -22.01
CA ILE A 301 5.90 8.16 -20.95
C ILE A 301 5.28 7.92 -19.57
N ALA A 302 4.10 8.46 -19.31
CA ALA A 302 3.49 8.44 -17.98
C ALA A 302 3.12 7.02 -17.53
N ALA A 303 2.50 6.21 -18.39
CA ALA A 303 2.15 4.83 -18.07
C ALA A 303 3.41 3.96 -17.79
N PRO A 304 4.44 3.91 -18.65
CA PRO A 304 5.70 3.23 -18.31
C PRO A 304 6.37 3.76 -17.05
N LEU A 305 6.35 5.08 -16.83
CA LEU A 305 6.92 5.68 -15.63
C LEU A 305 6.14 5.26 -14.36
N ALA A 306 4.82 5.09 -14.43
CA ALA A 306 4.02 4.52 -13.34
C ALA A 306 4.49 3.12 -12.98
N VAL A 307 4.76 2.27 -13.98
CA VAL A 307 5.29 0.90 -13.77
C VAL A 307 6.68 0.93 -13.17
N ILE A 308 7.59 1.74 -13.72
CA ILE A 308 8.97 1.84 -13.24
C ILE A 308 9.02 2.34 -11.80
N THR A 309 8.23 3.37 -11.48
CA THR A 309 8.16 3.91 -10.11
C THR A 309 7.43 2.97 -9.16
N GLY A 310 6.39 2.26 -9.62
CA GLY A 310 5.71 1.19 -8.89
C GLY A 310 6.68 0.09 -8.47
N LEU A 311 7.42 -0.47 -9.43
CA LEU A 311 8.46 -1.47 -9.17
C LEU A 311 9.62 -0.90 -8.35
N GLY A 312 9.96 0.38 -8.52
CA GLY A 312 10.97 1.08 -7.72
C GLY A 312 10.62 1.20 -6.24
N MET A 313 9.34 1.04 -5.87
CA MET A 313 8.90 0.98 -4.49
C MET A 313 9.03 -0.42 -3.86
N SER A 314 9.35 -1.45 -4.64
CA SER A 314 9.55 -2.82 -4.13
C SER A 314 10.83 -2.91 -3.29
N PRO A 315 10.75 -3.45 -2.05
CA PRO A 315 11.93 -3.81 -1.26
C PRO A 315 12.83 -4.79 -1.99
N ALA A 316 12.24 -5.83 -2.61
CA ALA A 316 12.99 -6.85 -3.33
C ALA A 316 13.85 -6.24 -4.44
N LEU A 317 13.30 -5.31 -5.23
CA LEU A 317 14.08 -4.62 -6.27
C LEU A 317 15.16 -3.71 -5.68
N SER A 318 14.81 -2.97 -4.61
CA SER A 318 15.74 -2.05 -3.93
C SER A 318 16.95 -2.76 -3.36
N MET A 319 16.79 -4.00 -2.88
CA MET A 319 17.85 -4.84 -2.35
C MET A 319 18.68 -5.54 -3.45
N ARG A 320 18.09 -5.83 -4.61
CA ARG A 320 18.76 -6.49 -5.76
C ARG A 320 19.65 -5.56 -6.56
N LEU A 321 19.13 -4.38 -6.92
CA LEU A 321 19.76 -3.46 -7.88
C LEU A 321 20.26 -2.22 -7.17
N THR A 322 21.21 -2.40 -6.24
CA THR A 322 21.75 -1.32 -5.39
C THR A 322 22.28 -0.12 -6.18
N VAL A 323 22.74 -0.30 -7.42
CA VAL A 323 23.14 0.80 -8.32
C VAL A 323 21.95 1.68 -8.71
N ILE A 324 20.79 1.07 -8.98
CA ILE A 324 19.55 1.77 -9.32
C ILE A 324 18.93 2.34 -8.06
N SER A 325 18.81 1.59 -6.96
CA SER A 325 18.18 2.08 -5.73
C SER A 325 18.98 3.17 -5.01
N LYS A 326 20.29 3.27 -5.26
CA LYS A 326 21.09 4.44 -4.84
C LYS A 326 20.66 5.73 -5.56
N ARG A 327 20.20 5.66 -6.82
CA ARG A 327 19.76 6.82 -7.63
C ARG A 327 18.26 7.08 -7.51
N LEU A 328 17.47 6.01 -7.43
CA LEU A 328 16.02 6.03 -7.22
C LEU A 328 15.74 5.32 -5.89
N SER A 329 15.84 6.06 -4.78
CA SER A 329 15.44 5.52 -3.48
C SER A 329 13.94 5.21 -3.48
N ILE A 330 13.50 4.30 -2.61
CA ILE A 330 12.07 3.99 -2.43
C ILE A 330 11.24 5.26 -2.16
N GLN A 331 11.79 6.21 -1.39
CA GLN A 331 11.10 7.47 -1.12
C GLN A 331 11.00 8.36 -2.36
N ALA A 332 12.07 8.45 -3.16
CA ALA A 332 12.04 9.16 -4.44
C ALA A 332 11.08 8.48 -5.42
N ALA A 333 11.03 7.14 -5.45
CA ALA A 333 10.07 6.38 -6.25
C ALA A 333 8.62 6.68 -5.85
N ARG A 334 8.31 6.70 -4.54
CA ARG A 334 6.99 7.13 -4.01
C ARG A 334 6.64 8.55 -4.46
N SER A 335 7.59 9.47 -4.37
CA SER A 335 7.39 10.87 -4.78
C SER A 335 7.12 11.00 -6.28
N LEU A 336 7.91 10.32 -7.13
CA LEU A 336 7.71 10.31 -8.57
C LEU A 336 6.40 9.62 -8.96
N HIS A 337 6.04 8.51 -8.30
CA HIS A 337 4.79 7.80 -8.52
C HIS A 337 3.59 8.70 -8.20
N PHE A 338 3.65 9.46 -7.11
CA PHE A 338 2.63 10.46 -6.79
C PHE A 338 2.56 11.59 -7.84
N LEU A 339 3.69 12.07 -8.36
CA LEU A 339 3.69 13.06 -9.43
C LEU A 339 3.07 12.50 -10.74
N VAL A 340 3.28 11.22 -11.03
CA VAL A 340 2.62 10.53 -12.14
C VAL A 340 1.10 10.45 -11.92
N LEU A 341 0.66 10.15 -10.69
CA LEU A 341 -0.76 10.23 -10.32
C LEU A 341 -1.32 11.64 -10.55
N VAL A 342 -0.61 12.69 -10.12
CA VAL A 342 -1.02 14.09 -10.35
C VAL A 342 -1.15 14.38 -11.84
N TYR A 343 -0.20 13.91 -12.66
CA TYR A 343 -0.29 14.02 -14.12
C TYR A 343 -1.53 13.31 -14.68
N PHE A 344 -1.81 12.07 -14.27
CA PHE A 344 -2.99 11.34 -14.74
C PHE A 344 -4.30 12.04 -14.36
N LEU A 345 -4.41 12.55 -13.13
CA LEU A 345 -5.57 13.31 -12.69
C LEU A 345 -5.75 14.59 -13.52
N PHE A 346 -4.65 15.33 -13.73
CA PHE A 346 -4.67 16.52 -14.59
C PHE A 346 -5.09 16.18 -16.03
N PHE A 347 -4.49 15.14 -16.62
CA PHE A 347 -4.83 14.68 -17.96
C PHE A 347 -6.30 14.29 -18.05
N ILE A 348 -6.83 13.48 -17.13
CA ILE A 348 -8.23 13.05 -17.12
C ILE A 348 -9.17 14.25 -17.05
N VAL A 349 -8.93 15.19 -16.12
CA VAL A 349 -9.79 16.37 -15.96
C VAL A 349 -9.78 17.22 -17.22
N VAL A 350 -8.60 17.55 -17.76
CA VAL A 350 -8.49 18.38 -18.97
C VAL A 350 -9.09 17.65 -20.17
N HIS A 351 -8.74 16.38 -20.38
CA HIS A 351 -9.21 15.57 -21.49
C HIS A 351 -10.74 15.44 -21.49
N VAL A 352 -11.34 15.05 -20.37
CA VAL A 352 -12.80 14.93 -20.26
C VAL A 352 -13.48 16.28 -20.44
N THR A 353 -12.92 17.36 -19.89
CA THR A 353 -13.46 18.71 -20.10
C THR A 353 -13.48 19.07 -21.58
N LEU A 354 -12.38 18.83 -22.31
CA LEU A 354 -12.29 19.12 -23.74
C LEU A 354 -13.25 18.24 -24.57
N VAL A 355 -13.41 16.96 -24.21
CA VAL A 355 -14.38 16.06 -24.87
C VAL A 355 -15.80 16.65 -24.84
N PHE A 356 -16.22 17.20 -23.70
CA PHE A 356 -17.56 17.77 -23.53
C PHE A 356 -17.68 19.24 -23.97
N ALA A 357 -16.58 19.98 -23.99
CA ALA A 357 -16.57 21.38 -24.42
C ALA A 357 -16.52 21.54 -25.94
N THR A 358 -16.13 20.51 -26.71
CA THR A 358 -16.17 20.50 -28.19
C THR A 358 -17.38 19.74 -28.74
N GLU A 359 -17.23 19.03 -29.86
CA GLU A 359 -18.30 18.26 -30.53
C GLU A 359 -18.67 16.99 -29.71
N ALA A 360 -19.25 17.17 -28.52
CA ALA A 360 -19.43 16.11 -27.52
C ALA A 360 -20.10 14.83 -28.05
N LEU A 361 -21.21 14.95 -28.79
CA LEU A 361 -21.89 13.77 -29.37
C LEU A 361 -20.98 13.02 -30.34
N ARG A 362 -20.27 13.75 -31.21
CA ARG A 362 -19.34 13.17 -32.17
C ARG A 362 -18.15 12.50 -31.50
N ASN A 363 -17.54 13.17 -30.51
CA ASN A 363 -16.45 12.63 -29.70
C ASN A 363 -16.85 11.33 -28.98
N LEU A 364 -18.06 11.29 -28.40
CA LEU A 364 -18.58 10.08 -27.76
C LEU A 364 -18.86 8.97 -28.77
N ASN A 365 -19.33 9.29 -29.98
CA ASN A 365 -19.47 8.30 -31.06
C ASN A 365 -18.13 7.73 -31.53
N HIS A 366 -17.09 8.57 -31.62
CA HIS A 366 -15.72 8.11 -31.91
C HIS A 366 -15.23 7.11 -30.87
N MET A 367 -15.35 7.46 -29.58
CA MET A 367 -14.77 6.66 -28.49
C MET A 367 -15.60 5.43 -28.10
N PHE A 368 -16.93 5.53 -28.08
CA PHE A 368 -17.81 4.48 -27.53
C PHE A 368 -18.60 3.71 -28.58
N ALA A 369 -18.77 4.26 -29.79
CA ALA A 369 -19.54 3.61 -30.86
C ALA A 369 -18.70 3.24 -32.10
N ALA A 370 -17.45 3.73 -32.20
CA ALA A 370 -16.63 3.63 -33.42
C ALA A 370 -17.36 4.15 -34.67
N ARG A 371 -17.99 5.34 -34.56
CA ARG A 371 -18.77 5.99 -35.62
C ARG A 371 -18.42 7.47 -35.76
N ASP A 372 -18.39 8.00 -36.97
CA ASP A 372 -18.23 9.43 -37.26
C ASP A 372 -19.57 10.08 -37.63
N ASP A 373 -20.45 10.25 -36.64
CA ASP A 373 -21.73 10.94 -36.80
C ASP A 373 -22.13 11.69 -35.51
N ASN A 374 -23.23 12.43 -35.55
CA ASN A 374 -23.79 13.18 -34.41
C ASN A 374 -24.96 12.43 -33.75
N SER A 375 -25.05 11.11 -33.90
CA SER A 375 -26.12 10.32 -33.28
C SER A 375 -25.96 10.22 -31.76
N TRP A 376 -27.01 9.77 -31.06
CA TRP A 376 -26.99 9.57 -29.61
C TRP A 376 -26.42 8.20 -29.18
N VAL A 377 -25.96 7.37 -30.12
CA VAL A 377 -25.56 5.98 -29.85
C VAL A 377 -24.37 5.93 -28.89
N GLY A 378 -23.30 6.68 -29.19
CA GLY A 378 -22.11 6.75 -28.34
C GLY A 378 -22.41 7.33 -26.97
N PHE A 379 -23.30 8.32 -26.87
CA PHE A 379 -23.76 8.87 -25.59
C PHE A 379 -24.50 7.83 -24.74
N ALA A 380 -25.38 7.02 -25.34
CA ALA A 380 -26.08 5.96 -24.65
C ALA A 380 -25.12 4.88 -24.11
N ILE A 381 -24.15 4.46 -24.93
CA ILE A 381 -23.12 3.49 -24.53
C ILE A 381 -22.23 4.08 -23.42
N PHE A 382 -21.79 5.34 -23.55
CA PHE A 382 -21.04 6.06 -22.52
C PHE A 382 -21.82 6.11 -21.19
N THR A 383 -23.11 6.43 -21.25
CA THR A 383 -23.96 6.49 -20.05
C THR A 383 -24.03 5.14 -19.36
N ALA A 384 -24.26 4.05 -20.11
CA ALA A 384 -24.25 2.70 -19.57
C ALA A 384 -22.88 2.33 -18.95
N ALA A 385 -21.79 2.67 -19.64
CA ALA A 385 -20.43 2.52 -19.13
C ALA A 385 -20.21 3.30 -17.81
N MET A 386 -20.73 4.52 -17.71
CA MET A 386 -20.61 5.33 -16.48
C MET A 386 -21.45 4.77 -15.34
N VAL A 387 -22.59 4.12 -15.61
CA VAL A 387 -23.34 3.38 -14.58
C VAL A 387 -22.49 2.23 -14.03
N VAL A 388 -21.80 1.47 -14.89
CA VAL A 388 -20.89 0.39 -14.45
C VAL A 388 -19.77 0.93 -13.57
N VAL A 389 -19.13 2.03 -13.98
CA VAL A 389 -18.10 2.72 -13.18
C VAL A 389 -18.67 3.18 -11.83
N ALA A 390 -19.84 3.83 -11.81
CA ALA A 390 -20.46 4.31 -10.59
C ALA A 390 -20.85 3.17 -9.62
N VAL A 391 -21.40 2.07 -10.15
CA VAL A 391 -21.71 0.87 -9.37
C VAL A 391 -20.44 0.27 -8.78
N GLY A 392 -19.39 0.12 -9.59
CA GLY A 392 -18.08 -0.33 -9.11
C GLY A 392 -17.52 0.58 -8.02
N TRP A 393 -17.68 1.91 -8.18
CA TRP A 393 -17.19 2.91 -7.23
C TRP A 393 -17.85 2.76 -5.86
N VAL A 394 -19.18 2.70 -5.85
CA VAL A 394 -19.98 2.64 -4.62
C VAL A 394 -19.88 1.26 -3.97
N ALA A 395 -19.82 0.18 -4.74
CA ALA A 395 -19.81 -1.19 -4.22
C ALA A 395 -18.46 -1.62 -3.63
N ALA A 396 -17.34 -1.03 -4.08
CA ALA A 396 -15.99 -1.45 -3.68
C ALA A 396 -15.74 -1.42 -2.17
N THR A 397 -16.11 -0.31 -1.52
CA THR A 397 -15.87 -0.11 -0.08
C THR A 397 -16.71 -1.05 0.78
N PRO A 398 -18.05 -1.13 0.61
CA PRO A 398 -18.86 -2.09 1.37
C PRO A 398 -18.49 -3.55 1.10
N LEU A 399 -18.09 -3.89 -0.13
CA LEU A 399 -17.57 -5.23 -0.45
C LEU A 399 -16.30 -5.52 0.36
N THR A 400 -15.38 -4.55 0.42
CA THR A 400 -14.13 -4.68 1.17
C THR A 400 -14.37 -4.88 2.66
N TYR A 401 -15.37 -4.21 3.25
CA TYR A 401 -15.69 -4.39 4.65
C TYR A 401 -16.35 -5.73 4.96
N ARG A 402 -17.30 -6.18 4.12
CA ARG A 402 -18.02 -7.43 4.36
C ARG A 402 -17.21 -8.66 4.01
N HIS A 403 -16.31 -8.55 3.04
CA HIS A 403 -15.56 -9.69 2.49
C HIS A 403 -14.06 -9.39 2.32
N PRO A 404 -13.34 -8.91 3.35
CA PRO A 404 -11.92 -8.56 3.25
C PRO A 404 -11.03 -9.75 2.86
N ARG A 405 -11.37 -10.96 3.32
CA ARG A 405 -10.66 -12.19 2.91
C ARG A 405 -10.80 -12.51 1.43
N VAL A 406 -11.94 -12.17 0.82
CA VAL A 406 -12.11 -12.33 -0.63
C VAL A 406 -11.19 -11.37 -1.36
N VAL A 407 -11.11 -10.11 -0.93
CA VAL A 407 -10.16 -9.12 -1.47
C VAL A 407 -8.72 -9.61 -1.35
N GLN A 408 -8.31 -10.10 -0.17
CA GLN A 408 -6.97 -10.66 0.06
C GLN A 408 -6.67 -11.86 -0.85
N ARG A 409 -7.58 -12.83 -0.96
CA ARG A 409 -7.39 -14.04 -1.78
C ARG A 409 -7.35 -13.75 -3.27
N VAL A 410 -8.26 -12.90 -3.76
CA VAL A 410 -8.28 -12.47 -5.17
C VAL A 410 -7.03 -11.66 -5.50
N GLY A 411 -6.67 -10.71 -4.62
CA GLY A 411 -5.42 -9.95 -4.75
C GLY A 411 -4.22 -10.87 -4.85
N TYR A 412 -4.07 -11.83 -3.93
CA TYR A 412 -2.99 -12.82 -3.96
C TYR A 412 -3.01 -13.69 -5.22
N ALA A 413 -4.18 -14.11 -5.72
CA ALA A 413 -4.26 -14.86 -6.97
C ALA A 413 -3.75 -14.07 -8.17
N LEU A 414 -3.98 -12.75 -8.20
CA LEU A 414 -3.53 -11.86 -9.27
C LEU A 414 -2.05 -11.53 -9.20
N ILE A 415 -1.54 -11.09 -8.03
CA ILE A 415 -0.15 -10.60 -7.89
C ILE A 415 0.83 -11.67 -7.36
N GLY A 416 0.34 -12.72 -6.68
CA GLY A 416 1.16 -13.74 -6.04
C GLY A 416 2.12 -14.50 -6.97
N PRO A 417 1.74 -14.84 -8.23
CA PRO A 417 2.70 -15.40 -9.19
C PRO A 417 3.87 -14.46 -9.46
N LEU A 418 3.62 -13.15 -9.58
CA LEU A 418 4.67 -12.16 -9.75
C LEU A 418 5.51 -12.04 -8.48
N GLN A 419 4.90 -11.93 -7.30
CA GLN A 419 5.61 -11.85 -6.01
C GLN A 419 6.58 -13.01 -5.78
N ARG A 420 6.19 -14.24 -6.13
CA ARG A 420 7.05 -15.43 -6.02
C ARG A 420 8.29 -15.38 -6.90
N LEU A 421 8.22 -14.75 -8.07
CA LEU A 421 9.40 -14.47 -8.89
C LEU A 421 10.39 -13.54 -8.15
N PHE A 422 9.89 -12.72 -7.23
CA PHE A 422 10.69 -11.79 -6.44
C PHE A 422 11.23 -12.37 -5.11
N GLU A 423 10.75 -13.53 -4.66
CA GLU A 423 11.10 -14.11 -3.35
C GLU A 423 12.47 -14.81 -3.31
N TYR A 424 12.94 -15.40 -4.41
CA TYR A 424 14.16 -16.24 -4.42
C TYR A 424 15.50 -15.48 -4.50
N THR A 425 15.54 -14.21 -4.10
CA THR A 425 16.77 -13.41 -4.21
C THR A 425 17.24 -12.88 -2.88
N ASN A 426 18.51 -13.11 -2.60
CA ASN A 426 19.15 -12.64 -1.39
C ASN A 426 19.65 -11.19 -1.55
N PRO A 427 19.43 -10.33 -0.54
CA PRO A 427 20.11 -9.04 -0.43
C PRO A 427 21.63 -9.28 -0.33
N LYS A 428 22.41 -8.35 -0.88
CA LYS A 428 23.87 -8.38 -0.75
C LYS A 428 24.29 -7.65 0.54
N PRO A 429 25.09 -8.29 1.41
CA PRO A 429 25.64 -7.61 2.59
C PRO A 429 26.56 -6.46 2.18
N GLY A 430 26.72 -5.47 3.06
CA GLY A 430 27.62 -4.33 2.85
C GLY A 430 27.11 -3.27 1.85
N ALA A 431 25.82 -3.27 1.51
CA ALA A 431 25.25 -2.25 0.62
C ALA A 431 25.24 -0.83 1.22
N PHE A 432 25.26 -0.75 2.55
CA PHE A 432 25.21 0.49 3.35
C PHE A 432 26.38 0.57 4.32
N THR A 433 26.76 1.80 4.64
CA THR A 433 27.84 2.14 5.56
C THR A 433 27.32 3.01 6.70
N GLU A 434 28.13 3.31 7.71
CA GLU A 434 27.72 4.18 8.83
C GLU A 434 27.28 5.58 8.36
N LYS A 435 27.82 6.07 7.23
CA LYS A 435 27.40 7.35 6.62
C LYS A 435 25.98 7.33 6.06
N ASP A 436 25.44 6.14 5.80
CA ASP A 436 24.10 5.96 5.28
C ASP A 436 23.05 5.85 6.39
N ILE A 437 23.44 5.74 7.67
CA ILE A 437 22.53 5.64 8.82
C ILE A 437 21.56 6.81 8.81
N SER A 438 20.26 6.50 8.88
CA SER A 438 19.22 7.51 8.83
C SER A 438 19.20 8.31 10.15
N PRO A 439 19.04 9.64 10.09
CA PRO A 439 19.02 10.48 11.29
C PRO A 439 17.75 10.29 12.14
N TYR A 440 16.73 9.66 11.57
CA TYR A 440 15.48 9.33 12.24
C TYR A 440 15.02 7.96 11.77
N PHE A 441 14.60 7.13 12.71
CA PHE A 441 14.09 5.79 12.47
C PHE A 441 12.73 5.68 13.14
N TRP A 442 11.68 5.40 12.36
CA TRP A 442 10.31 5.41 12.85
C TRP A 442 10.02 4.24 13.80
N HIS A 443 9.22 4.52 14.82
CA HIS A 443 8.60 3.49 15.65
C HIS A 443 7.32 2.96 14.99
N ASN A 444 6.95 1.73 15.35
CA ASN A 444 5.79 1.00 14.83
C ASN A 444 5.31 -0.01 15.89
N GLY A 445 4.03 -0.37 15.81
CA GLY A 445 3.39 -1.37 16.66
C GLY A 445 2.81 -0.78 17.94
N THR A 446 2.03 -1.59 18.66
CA THR A 446 1.50 -1.23 19.97
C THR A 446 2.56 -1.53 21.03
N TYR A 447 2.81 -0.55 21.89
CA TYR A 447 3.82 -0.66 22.95
C TYR A 447 3.39 -1.64 24.06
N PRO A 448 4.31 -2.45 24.63
CA PRO A 448 4.00 -3.27 25.80
C PRO A 448 3.90 -2.38 27.03
N GLU A 449 2.66 -2.20 27.50
CA GLU A 449 2.31 -1.50 28.75
C GLU A 449 1.87 -2.49 29.86
N THR A 450 2.14 -3.79 29.67
CA THR A 450 1.81 -4.82 30.64
C THR A 450 2.68 -4.71 31.89
N VAL A 451 2.14 -5.12 33.04
CA VAL A 451 2.89 -5.17 34.31
C VAL A 451 4.14 -6.03 34.15
N GLU A 452 4.01 -7.19 33.51
CA GLU A 452 5.12 -8.10 33.18
C GLU A 452 6.28 -7.36 32.49
N TYR A 453 6.00 -6.64 31.40
CA TYR A 453 7.06 -5.95 30.67
C TYR A 453 7.71 -4.85 31.51
N LYS A 454 6.92 -4.04 32.22
CA LYS A 454 7.44 -2.92 33.03
C LYS A 454 8.29 -3.40 34.21
N GLU A 455 7.97 -4.55 34.80
CA GLU A 455 8.78 -5.17 35.84
C GLU A 455 10.13 -5.66 35.29
N LEU A 456 10.11 -6.32 34.13
CA LEU A 456 11.33 -6.74 33.44
C LEU A 456 12.20 -5.54 33.04
N GLU A 457 11.60 -4.51 32.46
CA GLU A 457 12.29 -3.27 32.08
C GLU A 457 12.93 -2.58 33.29
N LYS A 458 12.21 -2.47 34.40
CA LYS A 458 12.71 -1.87 35.65
C LYS A 458 13.93 -2.60 36.21
N ASN A 459 14.02 -3.92 36.02
CA ASN A 459 15.16 -4.73 36.43
C ASN A 459 16.18 -4.94 35.30
N ASN A 460 16.22 -4.05 34.29
CA ASN A 460 17.13 -4.12 33.14
C ASN A 460 17.12 -5.50 32.44
N PHE A 461 15.96 -6.15 32.40
CA PHE A 461 15.73 -7.44 31.76
C PHE A 461 16.59 -8.60 32.32
N VAL A 462 17.11 -8.50 33.55
CA VAL A 462 17.89 -9.59 34.18
C VAL A 462 17.06 -10.88 34.32
N ASP A 463 15.76 -10.74 34.59
CA ASP A 463 14.84 -11.87 34.75
C ASP A 463 14.15 -12.27 33.44
N TRP A 464 14.38 -11.54 32.34
CA TRP A 464 13.80 -11.88 31.05
C TRP A 464 14.41 -13.17 30.50
N ARG A 465 13.58 -14.02 29.90
CA ARG A 465 13.99 -15.29 29.31
C ARG A 465 13.37 -15.45 27.92
N LEU A 466 14.19 -15.81 26.94
CA LEU A 466 13.75 -16.20 25.60
C LEU A 466 13.62 -17.71 25.53
N ARG A 467 12.39 -18.21 25.55
CA ARG A 467 12.11 -19.63 25.32
C ARG A 467 12.15 -19.96 23.83
N VAL A 468 12.98 -20.93 23.43
CA VAL A 468 13.07 -21.48 22.07
C VAL A 468 12.69 -22.96 22.11
N TYR A 469 11.56 -23.31 21.49
CA TYR A 469 10.93 -24.64 21.65
C TYR A 469 10.19 -25.11 20.40
N GLY A 470 9.39 -26.19 20.54
CA GLY A 470 8.60 -26.79 19.47
C GLY A 470 9.34 -27.96 18.84
N LEU A 471 9.38 -28.00 17.50
CA LEU A 471 10.04 -29.04 16.72
C LEU A 471 11.57 -28.86 16.68
N VAL A 472 12.22 -29.00 17.84
CA VAL A 472 13.68 -28.89 18.03
C VAL A 472 14.20 -30.05 18.89
N GLU A 473 15.45 -30.47 18.70
CA GLU A 473 16.08 -31.52 19.52
C GLU A 473 16.47 -31.00 20.92
N HIS A 474 16.84 -29.73 21.01
CA HIS A 474 17.32 -29.10 22.24
C HIS A 474 16.53 -27.83 22.52
N PRO A 475 15.32 -27.93 23.12
CA PRO A 475 14.61 -26.75 23.62
C PRO A 475 15.48 -26.01 24.66
N THR A 476 15.60 -24.69 24.51
CA THR A 476 16.52 -23.87 25.31
C THR A 476 15.83 -22.58 25.76
N GLU A 477 16.14 -22.14 26.98
CA GLU A 477 15.79 -20.82 27.47
C GLU A 477 17.07 -19.98 27.61
N PHE A 478 17.12 -18.83 26.95
CA PHE A 478 18.25 -17.90 27.01
C PHE A 478 17.90 -16.72 27.90
N SER A 479 18.78 -16.36 28.84
CA SER A 479 18.80 -15.02 29.41
C SER A 479 19.39 -14.01 28.41
N LEU A 480 19.24 -12.71 28.68
CA LEU A 480 19.91 -11.70 27.86
C LEU A 480 21.43 -11.83 27.92
N ALA A 481 21.99 -12.20 29.08
CA ALA A 481 23.42 -12.44 29.24
C ALA A 481 23.92 -13.62 28.38
N ASP A 482 23.16 -14.72 28.35
CA ASP A 482 23.51 -15.89 27.51
C ASP A 482 23.61 -15.49 26.03
N LEU A 483 22.73 -14.61 25.56
CA LEU A 483 22.77 -14.12 24.18
C LEU A 483 24.00 -13.23 23.91
N HIS A 484 24.45 -12.45 24.88
CA HIS A 484 25.67 -11.65 24.76
C HIS A 484 26.94 -12.52 24.72
N ASP A 485 26.92 -13.70 25.34
CA ASP A 485 28.03 -14.66 25.33
C ASP A 485 28.14 -15.46 24.02
N LEU A 486 27.11 -15.40 23.16
CA LEU A 486 27.13 -16.02 21.83
C LEU A 486 27.95 -15.19 20.81
N PRO A 487 28.41 -15.79 19.69
CA PRO A 487 29.13 -15.07 18.66
C PRO A 487 28.38 -13.83 18.16
N TYR A 488 28.99 -12.66 18.38
CA TYR A 488 28.43 -11.38 17.95
C TYR A 488 28.32 -11.28 16.42
N HIS A 489 27.18 -10.79 15.96
CA HIS A 489 26.85 -10.56 14.57
C HIS A 489 26.35 -9.13 14.39
N GLU A 490 26.85 -8.45 13.35
CA GLU A 490 26.54 -7.05 13.06
C GLU A 490 26.19 -6.84 11.59
N GLN A 491 25.23 -5.95 11.33
CA GLN A 491 24.88 -5.53 9.97
C GLN A 491 24.41 -4.07 9.90
N ILE A 492 24.68 -3.39 8.78
CA ILE A 492 24.09 -2.10 8.44
C ILE A 492 23.11 -2.30 7.29
N THR A 493 21.82 -2.15 7.57
CA THR A 493 20.76 -2.55 6.66
C THR A 493 19.68 -1.49 6.55
N GLN A 494 19.02 -1.45 5.38
CA GLN A 494 17.85 -0.62 5.17
C GLN A 494 16.60 -1.39 5.51
N HIS A 495 15.80 -0.82 6.41
CA HIS A 495 14.47 -1.29 6.75
C HIS A 495 13.43 -0.76 5.77
N PHE A 496 12.48 -1.62 5.40
CA PHE A 496 11.36 -1.28 4.54
C PHE A 496 10.04 -1.53 5.27
N CYS A 497 9.36 -0.46 5.68
CA CYS A 497 8.04 -0.57 6.26
C CYS A 497 6.98 -0.67 5.17
N ILE A 498 5.97 -1.51 5.40
CA ILE A 498 4.81 -1.64 4.52
C ILE A 498 4.07 -0.32 4.31
N GLN A 499 4.03 0.57 5.32
CA GLN A 499 3.40 1.89 5.25
C GLN A 499 4.09 2.85 4.26
N GLY A 500 5.31 2.52 3.80
CA GLY A 500 6.01 3.26 2.74
C GLY A 500 7.17 4.12 3.24
N TRP A 501 7.51 4.09 4.53
CA TRP A 501 8.76 4.68 5.03
C TRP A 501 9.91 3.66 5.00
N SER A 502 11.13 4.18 4.94
CA SER A 502 12.36 3.39 5.02
C SER A 502 13.41 4.09 5.86
N GLY A 503 14.29 3.33 6.49
CA GLY A 503 15.40 3.88 7.28
C GLY A 503 16.58 2.92 7.34
N VAL A 504 17.80 3.45 7.40
CA VAL A 504 19.03 2.66 7.55
C VAL A 504 19.48 2.71 9.00
N ALA A 505 19.84 1.56 9.56
CA ALA A 505 20.39 1.46 10.90
C ALA A 505 21.45 0.36 10.96
N LYS A 506 22.35 0.49 11.95
CA LYS A 506 23.31 -0.54 12.33
C LYS A 506 22.68 -1.40 13.42
N TRP A 507 22.71 -2.71 13.27
CA TRP A 507 22.13 -3.68 14.22
C TRP A 507 23.22 -4.63 14.71
N GLY A 508 23.21 -4.91 16.01
CA GLY A 508 24.14 -5.83 16.68
C GLY A 508 23.38 -6.87 17.52
N GLY A 509 23.90 -8.10 17.57
CA GLY A 509 23.20 -9.21 18.21
C GLY A 509 23.75 -10.58 17.86
N VAL A 510 22.86 -11.57 17.75
CA VAL A 510 23.19 -12.98 17.45
C VAL A 510 22.51 -13.41 16.15
N SER A 511 23.23 -14.12 15.29
CA SER A 511 22.63 -14.66 14.06
C SER A 511 21.57 -15.74 14.36
N MET A 512 20.49 -15.81 13.57
CA MET A 512 19.52 -16.90 13.73
C MET A 512 20.12 -18.27 13.39
N GLN A 513 21.16 -18.34 12.55
CA GLN A 513 21.90 -19.58 12.30
C GLN A 513 22.53 -20.12 13.59
N THR A 514 23.15 -19.27 14.40
CA THR A 514 23.71 -19.65 15.71
C THR A 514 22.65 -20.26 16.62
N ILE A 515 21.44 -19.67 16.66
CA ILE A 515 20.33 -20.21 17.45
C ILE A 515 19.90 -21.59 16.92
N MET A 516 19.78 -21.75 15.60
CA MET A 516 19.46 -23.05 14.99
C MET A 516 20.52 -24.12 15.26
N ASP A 517 21.80 -23.77 15.27
CA ASP A 517 22.90 -24.71 15.54
C ASP A 517 22.84 -25.24 16.99
N ILE A 518 22.36 -24.41 17.93
CA ILE A 518 22.17 -24.79 19.33
C ILE A 518 20.94 -25.69 19.49
N VAL A 519 19.78 -25.26 18.99
CA VAL A 519 18.51 -25.95 19.26
C VAL A 519 18.27 -27.16 18.36
N LYS A 520 18.95 -27.23 17.20
CA LYS A 520 18.83 -28.26 16.17
C LYS A 520 17.38 -28.58 15.77
N PRO A 521 16.79 -27.80 14.84
CA PRO A 521 15.44 -28.03 14.37
C PRO A 521 15.24 -29.44 13.79
N LEU A 522 14.11 -30.08 14.15
CA LEU A 522 13.74 -31.40 13.64
C LEU A 522 13.34 -31.30 12.15
N PRO A 523 13.44 -32.38 11.35
CA PRO A 523 13.09 -32.36 9.92
C PRO A 523 11.67 -31.90 9.60
N GLY A 524 10.74 -32.09 10.54
CA GLY A 524 9.35 -31.63 10.45
C GLY A 524 9.16 -30.12 10.64
N ALA A 525 10.12 -29.41 11.21
CA ALA A 525 10.07 -27.96 11.36
C ALA A 525 10.22 -27.29 9.99
N LYS A 526 9.19 -26.57 9.55
CA LYS A 526 9.21 -25.79 8.29
C LYS A 526 8.99 -24.29 8.53
N TRP A 527 8.55 -23.91 9.72
CA TRP A 527 8.27 -22.54 10.09
C TRP A 527 8.81 -22.22 11.47
N VAL A 528 9.16 -20.95 11.67
CA VAL A 528 9.64 -20.40 12.94
C VAL A 528 8.76 -19.22 13.31
N VAL A 529 8.14 -19.31 14.48
CA VAL A 529 7.18 -18.35 14.99
C VAL A 529 7.85 -17.52 16.06
N PHE A 530 7.69 -16.21 15.99
CA PHE A 530 8.20 -15.27 16.96
C PHE A 530 7.02 -14.64 17.69
N TYR A 531 7.03 -14.67 19.02
CA TYR A 531 6.02 -14.10 19.88
C TYR A 531 6.54 -12.84 20.57
N SER A 532 5.67 -11.86 20.78
CA SER A 532 5.98 -10.59 21.44
C SER A 532 5.40 -10.53 22.85
N LEU A 533 6.08 -9.78 23.73
CA LEU A 533 5.50 -9.25 24.97
C LEU A 533 4.51 -8.10 24.66
N GLY A 534 4.60 -7.51 23.47
CA GLY A 534 3.71 -6.47 22.99
C GLY A 534 2.37 -7.02 22.51
N PRO A 535 1.26 -6.32 22.80
CA PRO A 535 -0.06 -6.75 22.36
C PRO A 535 -0.27 -6.47 20.86
N GLY A 536 -1.17 -7.23 20.27
CA GLY A 536 -1.86 -6.85 19.05
C GLY A 536 -2.79 -5.65 19.28
N ALA A 537 -3.07 -4.86 18.24
CA ALA A 537 -3.95 -3.69 18.36
C ALA A 537 -5.40 -4.06 18.70
N ASP A 538 -5.93 -5.12 18.09
CA ASP A 538 -7.25 -5.73 18.30
C ASP A 538 -7.24 -6.86 19.37
N GLY A 539 -6.21 -6.92 20.22
CA GLY A 539 -6.08 -7.91 21.29
C GLY A 539 -5.12 -9.07 21.00
N GLY A 540 -4.91 -9.91 22.01
CA GLY A 540 -3.89 -10.98 22.03
C GLY A 540 -2.46 -10.47 21.96
N ILE A 541 -1.49 -11.38 21.98
CA ILE A 541 -0.08 -11.04 21.75
C ILE A 541 0.25 -10.93 20.26
N TYR A 542 1.20 -10.07 19.93
CA TYR A 542 1.69 -9.95 18.57
C TYR A 542 2.60 -11.15 18.22
N TYR A 543 2.42 -11.73 17.02
CA TYR A 543 3.22 -12.87 16.57
C TYR A 543 3.42 -12.86 15.05
N VAL A 544 4.49 -13.50 14.57
CA VAL A 544 4.76 -13.67 13.13
C VAL A 544 5.45 -15.01 12.88
N ALA A 545 5.02 -15.72 11.83
CA ALA A 545 5.67 -16.94 11.35
C ALA A 545 6.52 -16.67 10.09
N HIS A 546 7.74 -17.18 10.08
CA HIS A 546 8.67 -17.15 8.94
C HIS A 546 8.97 -18.56 8.43
N PRO A 547 9.19 -18.76 7.12
CA PRO A 547 9.77 -20.00 6.61
C PRO A 547 11.13 -20.26 7.27
N ILE A 548 11.40 -21.50 7.68
CA ILE A 548 12.63 -21.87 8.40
C ILE A 548 13.88 -21.58 7.57
N GLU A 549 13.78 -21.65 6.24
CA GLU A 549 14.90 -21.39 5.32
C GLU A 549 15.41 -19.96 5.41
N GLN A 550 14.60 -19.01 5.92
CA GLN A 550 15.04 -17.63 6.13
C GLN A 550 15.96 -17.49 7.34
N MET A 551 15.92 -18.43 8.29
CA MET A 551 16.69 -18.35 9.53
C MET A 551 18.18 -18.60 9.31
N SER A 552 18.55 -19.31 8.23
CA SER A 552 19.95 -19.51 7.82
C SER A 552 20.50 -18.35 7.01
N ASN A 553 19.68 -17.34 6.68
CA ASN A 553 20.16 -16.17 5.98
C ASN A 553 21.03 -15.32 6.92
N HIS A 554 22.21 -14.92 6.43
CA HIS A 554 23.15 -14.08 7.15
C HIS A 554 22.62 -12.69 7.56
N LEU A 555 21.47 -12.23 7.04
CA LEU A 555 20.81 -10.98 7.47
C LEU A 555 19.62 -11.21 8.41
N THR A 556 19.42 -12.44 8.86
CA THR A 556 18.43 -12.80 9.86
C THR A 556 19.11 -12.96 11.23
N MET A 557 18.74 -12.10 12.17
CA MET A 557 19.37 -12.03 13.49
C MET A 557 18.38 -11.65 14.59
N LEU A 558 18.74 -11.97 15.82
CA LEU A 558 18.16 -11.42 17.03
C LEU A 558 19.03 -10.24 17.46
N ALA A 559 18.50 -9.02 17.40
CA ALA A 559 19.24 -7.80 17.69
C ALA A 559 18.91 -7.26 19.08
N TYR A 560 19.96 -7.02 19.88
CA TYR A 560 19.92 -6.33 21.17
C TYR A 560 20.64 -4.97 21.13
N ASP A 561 21.36 -4.65 20.05
CA ASP A 561 21.97 -3.33 19.81
C ASP A 561 21.42 -2.66 18.55
N MET A 562 21.33 -1.33 18.58
CA MET A 562 21.02 -0.46 17.46
C MET A 562 21.93 0.78 17.49
N ASN A 563 22.66 1.02 16.40
CA ASN A 563 23.57 2.17 16.24
C ASN A 563 24.64 2.29 17.34
N GLY A 564 25.10 1.16 17.88
CA GLY A 564 26.16 1.11 18.90
C GLY A 564 25.66 1.22 20.34
N GLU A 565 24.35 1.37 20.54
CA GLU A 565 23.71 1.42 21.85
C GLU A 565 22.70 0.26 21.97
N PRO A 566 22.30 -0.15 23.19
CA PRO A 566 21.21 -1.11 23.36
C PRO A 566 19.94 -0.66 22.62
N VAL A 567 19.18 -1.58 22.05
CA VAL A 567 17.89 -1.23 21.43
C VAL A 567 17.01 -0.53 22.47
N SER A 568 16.53 0.66 22.12
CA SER A 568 15.59 1.40 22.95
C SER A 568 14.24 0.68 23.09
N TYR A 569 13.46 1.07 24.11
CA TYR A 569 12.07 0.65 24.29
C TYR A 569 11.26 0.67 22.98
N GLY A 570 11.26 1.80 22.27
CA GLY A 570 10.47 1.97 21.05
C GLY A 570 10.90 1.10 19.85
N HIS A 571 12.14 0.62 19.89
CA HIS A 571 12.72 -0.25 18.86
C HIS A 571 12.66 -1.74 19.20
N GLY A 572 12.25 -2.11 20.42
CA GLY A 572 11.94 -3.48 20.81
C GLY A 572 12.83 -4.08 21.89
N ALA A 573 13.33 -3.30 22.84
CA ALA A 573 14.12 -3.78 23.97
C ALA A 573 13.45 -4.95 24.74
N PRO A 574 14.18 -5.95 25.24
CA PRO A 574 15.62 -6.10 25.19
C PRO A 574 16.11 -6.72 23.87
N LEU A 575 15.21 -7.35 23.11
CA LEU A 575 15.56 -8.14 21.95
C LEU A 575 14.46 -8.07 20.89
N ARG A 576 14.88 -7.89 19.63
CA ARG A 576 13.99 -7.91 18.46
C ARG A 576 14.49 -8.83 17.37
N LEU A 577 13.59 -9.31 16.52
CA LEU A 577 13.94 -9.92 15.25
C LEU A 577 14.36 -8.85 14.23
N ARG A 578 15.38 -9.17 13.43
CA ARG A 578 15.68 -8.55 12.14
C ARG A 578 15.71 -9.66 11.08
N ASN A 579 14.97 -9.47 9.98
CA ASN A 579 14.98 -10.38 8.85
C ASN A 579 14.84 -9.58 7.56
N GLU A 580 15.95 -9.12 7.00
CA GLU A 580 15.93 -8.15 5.88
C GLU A 580 15.39 -8.73 4.56
N LEU A 581 14.92 -9.98 4.54
CA LEU A 581 14.15 -10.54 3.42
C LEU A 581 12.68 -10.08 3.41
N GLN A 582 12.21 -9.45 4.49
CA GLN A 582 10.79 -9.19 4.73
C GLN A 582 10.52 -7.71 5.03
N HIS A 583 9.24 -7.35 5.02
CA HIS A 583 8.79 -6.04 5.48
C HIS A 583 8.84 -5.94 7.00
N GLY A 584 8.99 -4.70 7.47
CA GLY A 584 9.20 -4.40 8.88
C GLY A 584 8.17 -4.90 9.88
N PHE A 585 6.90 -5.06 9.48
CA PHE A 585 5.87 -5.59 10.37
C PHE A 585 6.19 -7.05 10.75
N ARG A 586 6.85 -7.82 9.87
CA ARG A 586 7.24 -9.20 10.18
C ARG A 586 8.39 -9.30 11.18
N HIS A 587 9.04 -8.18 11.53
CA HIS A 587 10.20 -8.17 12.41
C HIS A 587 9.76 -7.90 13.85
N VAL A 588 9.34 -8.96 14.54
CA VAL A 588 8.79 -8.92 15.90
C VAL A 588 9.72 -8.19 16.88
N LYS A 589 9.14 -7.29 17.68
CA LYS A 589 9.79 -6.53 18.75
C LYS A 589 9.46 -7.13 20.11
N TRP A 590 10.23 -6.80 21.15
CA TRP A 590 9.95 -7.21 22.53
C TRP A 590 9.77 -8.72 22.63
N LEU A 591 10.74 -9.49 22.13
CA LEU A 591 10.57 -10.94 21.95
C LEU A 591 10.23 -11.62 23.28
N LYS A 592 9.19 -12.47 23.25
CA LYS A 592 8.74 -13.33 24.35
C LYS A 592 9.21 -14.78 24.16
N GLY A 593 9.24 -15.24 22.92
CA GLY A 593 9.66 -16.61 22.61
C GLY A 593 9.67 -16.95 21.13
N ILE A 594 10.24 -18.11 20.83
CA ILE A 594 10.41 -18.65 19.48
C ILE A 594 9.92 -20.09 19.46
N GLU A 595 9.09 -20.44 18.49
CA GLU A 595 8.56 -21.80 18.33
C GLU A 595 8.79 -22.32 16.91
N PHE A 596 9.35 -23.52 16.80
CA PHE A 596 9.51 -24.24 15.54
C PHE A 596 8.28 -25.12 15.30
N VAL A 597 7.60 -24.93 14.17
CA VAL A 597 6.33 -25.62 13.86
C VAL A 597 6.34 -26.24 12.47
N ALA A 598 5.43 -27.20 12.24
CA ALA A 598 5.29 -27.86 10.96
C ALA A 598 4.64 -26.93 9.93
N HIS A 599 3.60 -26.19 10.33
CA HIS A 599 2.97 -25.22 9.45
C HIS A 599 2.40 -24.01 10.20
N TYR A 600 2.50 -22.82 9.62
CA TYR A 600 1.98 -21.57 10.22
C TYR A 600 0.45 -21.54 10.35
N SER A 601 -0.27 -22.37 9.59
CA SER A 601 -1.75 -22.38 9.61
C SER A 601 -2.33 -22.94 10.91
N GLU A 602 -1.49 -23.54 11.75
CA GLU A 602 -1.86 -24.07 13.07
C GLU A 602 -2.01 -22.97 14.14
N LEU A 603 -1.74 -21.71 13.78
CA LEU A 603 -1.58 -20.59 14.71
C LEU A 603 -2.55 -19.46 14.38
N GLY A 604 -3.17 -18.91 15.43
CA GLY A 604 -4.15 -17.83 15.29
C GLY A 604 -5.23 -18.20 14.27
N SER A 605 -5.44 -17.32 13.31
CA SER A 605 -6.43 -17.47 12.23
C SER A 605 -5.86 -18.17 10.99
N GLY A 606 -4.59 -18.59 11.04
CA GLY A 606 -3.95 -19.41 10.04
C GLY A 606 -3.37 -18.67 8.83
N TYR A 607 -3.18 -17.34 8.89
CA TYR A 607 -2.57 -16.55 7.79
C TYR A 607 -1.09 -16.19 8.02
N GLY A 608 -0.52 -16.59 9.16
CA GLY A 608 0.92 -16.62 9.39
C GLY A 608 1.49 -15.42 10.14
N GLY A 609 0.65 -14.64 10.82
CA GLY A 609 1.06 -13.56 11.69
C GLY A 609 -0.09 -12.62 12.03
N TYR A 610 0.15 -11.74 13.00
CA TYR A 610 -0.86 -10.84 13.53
C TYR A 610 -1.46 -9.91 12.47
N ASN A 611 -0.65 -9.21 11.66
CA ASN A 611 -1.19 -8.29 10.65
C ASN A 611 -1.80 -9.04 9.45
N GLU A 612 -1.34 -10.25 9.14
CA GLU A 612 -1.98 -11.10 8.12
C GLU A 612 -3.38 -11.55 8.55
N ASP A 613 -3.52 -11.85 9.83
CA ASP A 613 -4.77 -12.25 10.46
C ASP A 613 -5.71 -11.05 10.63
N HIS A 614 -5.30 -9.99 11.31
CA HIS A 614 -6.20 -8.91 11.73
C HIS A 614 -6.28 -7.77 10.72
N GLU A 615 -5.19 -7.48 10.00
CA GLU A 615 -5.09 -6.33 9.08
C GLU A 615 -5.05 -6.72 7.60
N PHE A 616 -5.21 -8.01 7.29
CA PHE A 616 -5.22 -8.60 5.96
C PHE A 616 -3.95 -8.35 5.15
N PHE A 617 -2.80 -8.20 5.80
CA PHE A 617 -1.51 -8.08 5.11
C PHE A 617 -1.20 -9.38 4.36
N GLY A 618 -0.30 -9.29 3.39
CA GLY A 618 0.14 -10.47 2.65
C GLY A 618 1.45 -11.01 3.21
N ARG A 619 1.48 -12.32 3.44
CA ARG A 619 2.67 -13.07 3.86
C ARG A 619 3.86 -12.96 2.88
N HIS A 620 3.58 -12.73 1.60
CA HIS A 620 4.57 -12.66 0.51
C HIS A 620 4.58 -11.31 -0.22
N GLN A 621 4.46 -10.20 0.50
CA GLN A 621 4.45 -8.88 -0.14
C GLN A 621 5.85 -8.36 -0.41
N THR A 622 6.63 -9.04 -1.25
CA THR A 622 7.98 -8.62 -1.65
C THR A 622 8.00 -7.45 -2.66
N ILE A 623 6.83 -7.09 -3.21
CA ILE A 623 6.60 -6.03 -4.20
C ILE A 623 5.70 -4.95 -3.64
#